data_AF-A0A8J7WXC2-F1
#
_entry.id   AF-A0A8J7WXC2-F1
#
_cell.length_a   1.000
_cell.length_b   1.000
_cell.length_c   1.000
_cell.angle_alpha   90.00
_cell.angle_beta   90.00
_cell.angle_gamma   90.00
#
_symmetry.space_group_name_H-M   'P 1'
#
loop_
_entity.id
_entity.type
_entity.pdbx_description
1 polymer ?
#
loop_
_entity_poly.entity_id
_entity_poly.type
_entity_poly.pdbx_seq_one_letter_code
_entity_poly.pdbx_strand_id
1 'polypeptide(L)' 'METEQEVQARIAEVEAEQHRLRIRSVEVHGLDAQERARLNALDVELDRLWDQIRRFRAGASDAEELRSARDVEGYLQ' A
#
# COMPACT_ATOMS: atom_id res chain seq x y z
N MET A 1 -0.92 16.96 -2.06
CA MET A 1 -1.52 15.67 -2.45
C MET A 1 -0.34 14.74 -2.62
N GLU A 2 -0.25 13.68 -1.82
CA GLU A 2 0.79 12.67 -1.99
C GLU A 2 0.61 11.98 -3.35
N THR A 3 1.72 11.73 -4.05
CA THR A 3 1.75 10.97 -5.31
C THR A 3 1.96 9.48 -5.06
N GLU A 4 1.62 8.62 -6.03
CA GLU A 4 1.90 7.16 -5.93
C GLU A 4 3.37 6.89 -5.57
N GLN A 5 4.29 7.66 -6.14
CA GLN A 5 5.73 7.56 -5.89
C GLN A 5 6.11 7.91 -4.44
N GLU A 6 5.45 8.89 -3.83
CA GLU A 6 5.67 9.26 -2.43
C GLU A 6 5.16 8.17 -1.49
N VAL A 7 3.99 7.60 -1.77
CA VAL A 7 3.45 6.46 -1.01
C VAL A 7 4.37 5.24 -1.15
N GLN A 8 4.90 4.99 -2.35
CA GLN A 8 5.81 3.87 -2.58
C GLN A 8 7.16 4.06 -1.87
N ALA A 9 7.68 5.29 -1.81
CA ALA A 9 8.86 5.62 -1.01
C ALA A 9 8.58 5.37 0.48
N ARG A 10 7.40 5.75 0.97
CA ARG A 10 6.98 5.53 2.36
C ARG A 10 6.88 4.05 2.72
N ILE A 11 6.34 3.23 1.82
CA ILE A 11 6.31 1.76 1.95
C ILE A 11 7.73 1.22 2.13
N ALA A 12 8.69 1.65 1.30
CA ALA A 12 10.07 1.20 1.39
C ALA A 12 10.72 1.58 2.74
N GLU A 13 10.41 2.77 3.28
CA GLU A 13 10.89 3.16 4.62
C GLU A 13 10.32 2.24 5.72
N VAL A 14 9.02 1.94 5.65
CA VAL A 14 8.35 1.05 6.62
C VAL A 14 8.89 -0.38 6.54
N GLU A 15 9.09 -0.92 5.34
CA GLU A 15 9.70 -2.24 5.14
C GLU A 15 11.15 -2.30 5.64
N ALA A 16 11.93 -1.23 5.42
CA ALA A 16 13.29 -1.14 5.94
C ALA A 16 13.33 -1.16 7.48
N GLU A 17 12.39 -0.48 8.13
CA GLU A 17 12.29 -0.49 9.59
C GLU A 17 11.83 -1.85 10.12
N GLN A 18 10.87 -2.51 9.46
CA GLN A 18 10.50 -3.89 9.78
C GLN A 18 11.71 -4.84 9.66
N HIS A 19 12.52 -4.68 8.61
CA HIS A 19 13.71 -5.50 8.41
C HIS A 19 14.74 -5.27 9.53
N ARG A 20 14.97 -4.01 9.93
CA ARG A 20 15.85 -3.68 11.06
C ARG A 20 15.37 -4.29 12.38
N LEU A 21 14.06 -4.19 12.67
CA LEU A 21 13.47 -4.81 13.85
C LEU A 21 13.60 -6.34 13.82
N ARG A 22 13.44 -6.95 12.64
CA ARG A 22 13.61 -8.40 12.46
C ARG A 22 15.06 -8.85 12.63
N ILE A 23 16.04 -8.07 12.16
CA ILE A 23 17.47 -8.35 12.41
C ILE A 23 17.77 -8.23 13.90
N ARG A 24 17.37 -7.13 14.54
CA ARG A 24 17.58 -6.91 15.98
C ARG A 24 16.97 -8.03 16.80
N SER A 25 15.77 -8.50 16.43
CA SER A 25 15.14 -9.67 17.05
C SER A 25 16.03 -10.91 17.03
N VAL A 26 16.74 -11.15 15.93
CA VAL A 26 17.62 -12.32 15.81
C VAL A 26 18.85 -12.13 16.71
N GLU A 27 19.38 -10.91 16.78
CA GLU A 27 20.52 -10.57 17.64
C GLU A 27 20.22 -10.68 19.14
N VAL A 28 19.01 -10.29 19.57
CA VAL A 28 18.60 -10.28 20.99
C VAL A 28 17.82 -11.53 21.42
N HIS A 29 17.83 -12.60 20.61
CA HIS A 29 17.14 -13.87 20.85
C HIS A 29 15.60 -13.80 20.94
N GLY A 30 14.96 -12.86 20.26
CA GLY A 30 13.52 -12.78 20.11
C GLY A 30 12.99 -11.35 20.09
N LEU A 31 11.72 -11.19 19.76
CA LEU A 31 11.01 -9.93 19.93
C LEU A 31 10.31 -9.95 21.28
N ASP A 32 10.49 -8.90 22.05
CA ASP A 32 9.64 -8.65 23.21
C ASP A 32 8.18 -8.39 22.77
N ALA A 33 7.23 -8.57 23.68
CA ALA A 33 5.81 -8.29 23.41
C ALA A 33 5.60 -6.85 22.86
N GLN A 34 6.39 -5.89 23.33
CA GLN A 34 6.36 -4.52 22.82
C GLN A 34 6.83 -4.42 21.36
N GLU A 35 7.92 -5.10 20.99
CA GLU A 35 8.44 -5.06 19.62
C GLU A 35 7.53 -5.82 18.65
N ARG A 36 6.90 -6.93 19.12
CA ARG A 36 5.87 -7.64 18.35
C ARG A 36 4.65 -6.75 18.08
N ALA A 37 4.23 -5.95 19.07
CA ALA A 37 3.14 -5.00 18.89
C ALA A 37 3.51 -3.89 17.90
N ARG A 38 4.74 -3.38 17.96
CA ARG A 38 5.25 -2.40 16.97
C ARG A 38 5.30 -2.98 15.55
N LEU A 39 5.77 -4.22 15.39
CA LEU A 39 5.76 -4.89 14.09
C LEU A 39 4.35 -5.03 13.52
N ASN A 40 3.37 -5.43 14.34
CA ASN A 40 1.97 -5.47 13.91
C ASN A 40 1.45 -4.08 13.50
N ALA A 41 1.80 -3.02 14.24
CA ALA A 41 1.40 -1.66 13.89
C ALA A 41 1.99 -1.23 12.53
N LEU A 42 3.26 -1.56 12.28
CA LEU A 42 3.91 -1.31 10.99
C LEU A 42 3.26 -2.11 9.86
N ASP A 43 2.85 -3.35 10.12
CA ASP A 43 2.15 -4.20 9.13
C ASP A 43 0.78 -3.62 8.73
N VAL A 44 0.02 -3.15 9.71
CA VAL A 44 -1.27 -2.45 9.48
C VAL A 44 -1.06 -1.13 8.73
N GLU A 45 0.02 -0.40 9.03
CA GLU A 45 0.36 0.82 8.30
C GLU A 45 0.73 0.52 6.84
N LEU A 46 1.51 -0.54 6.60
CA LEU A 46 1.88 -1.02 5.28
C LEU A 46 0.65 -1.40 4.44
N ASP A 47 -0.31 -2.11 5.02
CA ASP A 47 -1.58 -2.46 4.36
C ASP A 47 -2.37 -1.20 3.92
N ARG A 48 -2.44 -0.17 4.79
CA ARG A 48 -3.09 1.10 4.45
C ARG A 48 -2.38 1.84 3.32
N LEU A 49 -1.05 1.84 3.29
CA LEU A 49 -0.27 2.45 2.21
C LEU A 49 -0.50 1.71 0.88
N TRP A 50 -0.53 0.38 0.91
CA TRP A 50 -0.87 -0.43 -0.26
C TRP A 50 -2.30 -0.19 -0.76
N ASP A 51 -3.27 -0.04 0.13
CA ASP A 51 -4.64 0.30 -0.26
C ASP A 51 -4.71 1.69 -0.91
N GLN A 52 -3.88 2.64 -0.48
CA GLN A 52 -3.79 3.95 -1.11
C GLN A 52 -3.26 3.86 -2.54
N ILE A 53 -2.20 3.06 -2.78
CA ILE A 53 -1.72 2.77 -4.15
C ILE A 53 -2.82 2.10 -4.98
N ARG A 54 -3.56 1.15 -4.40
CA ARG A 54 -4.69 0.51 -5.10
C ARG A 54 -5.75 1.54 -5.50
N ARG A 55 -6.05 2.53 -4.66
CA ARG A 55 -6.98 3.64 -5.00
C ARG A 55 -6.42 4.55 -6.09
N PHE A 56 -5.13 4.85 -6.08
CA PHE A 56 -4.50 5.62 -7.16
C PHE A 56 -4.64 4.90 -8.50
N ARG A 57 -4.40 3.59 -8.52
CA ARG A 57 -4.52 2.76 -9.72
C ARG A 57 -5.96 2.55 -10.17
N ALA A 58 -6.86 2.31 -9.23
CA ALA A 58 -8.29 2.19 -9.52
C ALA A 58 -8.83 3.51 -10.08
N GLY A 59 -8.51 4.66 -9.46
CA GLY A 59 -8.91 5.97 -9.95
C GLY A 59 -8.28 6.34 -11.30
N ALA A 60 -7.12 5.78 -11.65
CA ALA A 60 -6.53 5.91 -12.98
C ALA A 60 -7.27 5.07 -14.03
N SER A 61 -7.78 3.88 -13.67
CA SER A 61 -8.49 2.97 -14.58
C SER A 61 -10.00 3.24 -14.70
N ASP A 62 -10.66 3.67 -13.61
CA ASP A 62 -12.09 4.02 -13.59
C ASP A 62 -12.39 5.23 -14.51
N ALA A 63 -11.40 6.10 -14.73
CA ALA A 63 -11.49 7.20 -15.69
C ALA A 63 -11.45 6.74 -17.17
N GLU A 64 -10.92 5.54 -17.46
CA GLU A 64 -10.90 4.95 -18.80
C GLU A 64 -12.06 3.97 -19.03
N GLU A 65 -12.46 3.17 -18.03
CA GLU A 65 -13.59 2.25 -18.18
C GLU A 65 -14.97 2.93 -18.15
N LEU A 66 -15.17 4.01 -17.35
CA LEU A 66 -16.44 4.76 -17.38
C LEU A 66 -16.63 5.63 -18.63
N ARG A 67 -15.56 5.90 -19.40
CA ARG A 67 -15.68 6.52 -20.73
C ARG A 67 -16.02 5.52 -21.83
N SER A 68 -15.74 4.22 -21.64
CA SER A 68 -16.08 3.19 -22.64
C SER A 68 -17.49 2.62 -22.48
N ALA A 69 -18.14 2.76 -21.32
CA ALA A 69 -19.52 2.29 -21.13
C ALA A 69 -20.60 3.34 -21.50
N ARG A 70 -20.20 4.60 -21.73
CA ARG A 70 -21.11 5.69 -22.10
C ARG A 70 -21.12 6.02 -23.60
N ASP A 71 -20.35 5.28 -24.40
CA ASP A 71 -20.36 5.33 -25.87
C ASP A 71 -20.93 4.02 -26.45
N VAL A 72 -22.11 3.60 -25.99
CA VAL A 72 -22.96 2.67 -26.74
C VAL A 72 -24.41 3.17 -26.71
N GLU A 73 -24.60 4.47 -26.95
CA GLU A 73 -25.81 4.97 -27.61
C GLU A 73 -25.52 4.97 -29.12
N GLY A 74 -25.90 3.90 -29.83
CA GLY A 74 -25.98 3.97 -31.30
C GLY A 74 -25.30 2.88 -32.13
N TYR A 75 -25.51 1.59 -31.83
CA TYR A 75 -25.40 0.56 -32.86
C TYR A 75 -26.75 -0.14 -33.10
N LEU A 76 -27.56 0.57 -33.90
CA LEU A 76 -28.47 0.10 -34.96
C LEU A 76 -29.52 -0.98 -34.65
N GLN A 77 -30.77 -0.52 -34.72
CA GLN A 77 -31.98 -1.14 -35.31
C GLN A 77 -32.42 -2.54 -34.87
#